data_AF-A0A9D2F665-F1
#
_entry.id   AF-A0A9D2F665-F1
#
_cell.length_a   1.000
_cell.length_b   1.000
_cell.length_c   1.000
_cell.angle_alpha   90.00
_cell.angle_beta   90.00
_cell.angle_gamma   90.00
#
_symmetry.space_group_name_H-M   'P 1'
#
loop_
_entity.id
_entity.type
_entity.pdbx_description
1 polymer ?
#
loop_
_entity_poly.entity_id
_entity_poly.type
_entity_poly.pdbx_seq_one_letter_code
_entity_poly.pdbx_strand_id
1 'polypeptide(L)'
;MGKYVILLTVILFLFFVIKKVKSFFKQMKLENIGYCLVVDKFEKDGKAMVVFQQSENEWTLVCPYKIYLETPLLTRGLLTLKDGAFYSFES
;
A
#
# COMPACT_ATOMS: atom_id res chain seq x y z
N MET A 1 33.40 -26.18 23.08
CA MET A 1 32.18 -25.56 23.66
C MET A 1 31.96 -24.14 23.15
N GLY A 2 32.84 -23.15 23.41
CA GLY A 2 32.61 -21.74 23.01
C GLY A 2 32.46 -21.46 21.50
N LYS A 3 33.15 -22.22 20.63
CA LYS A 3 33.07 -22.05 19.16
C LYS A 3 31.67 -22.32 18.59
N TYR A 4 30.94 -23.27 19.18
CA TYR A 4 29.59 -23.63 18.76
C TYR A 4 28.56 -22.58 19.18
N VAL A 5 28.78 -21.94 20.33
CA VAL A 5 27.92 -20.85 20.82
C VAL A 5 28.03 -19.62 19.91
N ILE A 6 29.26 -19.28 19.49
CA ILE A 6 29.51 -18.18 18.55
C ILE A 6 28.91 -18.48 17.17
N LEU A 7 29.02 -19.72 16.70
CA LEU A 7 28.41 -20.12 15.43
C LEU A 7 26.87 -20.00 15.49
N LEU A 8 26.26 -20.42 16.60
CA LEU A 8 24.81 -20.36 16.78
C LEU A 8 24.30 -18.91 16.84
N THR A 9 24.99 -18.01 17.53
CA THR A 9 24.60 -16.60 17.61
C THR A 9 24.73 -15.90 16.27
N VAL A 10 25.76 -16.20 15.48
CA VAL A 10 25.91 -15.66 14.12
C VAL A 10 24.79 -16.13 13.19
N ILE A 11 24.42 -17.41 13.25
CA ILE A 11 23.31 -17.95 12.45
C ILE A 11 21.97 -17.30 12.83
N LEU A 12 21.69 -17.16 14.12
CA LEU A 12 20.48 -16.49 14.61
C LEU A 12 20.44 -15.01 14.21
N PHE A 13 21.58 -14.32 14.31
CA PHE A 13 21.68 -12.92 13.89
C PHE A 13 21.42 -12.77 12.39
N LEU A 14 22.04 -13.59 11.55
CA LEU A 14 21.80 -13.61 10.10
C LEU A 14 20.32 -13.90 9.79
N PHE A 15 19.71 -14.86 10.48
CA PHE A 15 18.29 -15.17 10.30
C PHE A 15 17.39 -13.98 10.63
N PHE A 16 17.65 -13.27 11.73
CA PHE A 16 16.89 -12.08 12.12
C PHE A 16 17.07 -10.93 11.12
N VAL A 17 18.30 -10.69 10.65
CA VAL A 17 18.59 -9.65 9.64
C VAL A 17 17.85 -9.96 8.34
N ILE A 18 17.96 -11.18 7.82
CA ILE A 18 17.28 -11.58 6.58
C ILE A 18 15.76 -11.44 6.71
N LYS A 19 15.18 -11.84 7.85
CA LYS A 19 13.73 -11.71 8.11
C LYS A 19 13.30 -10.24 8.14
N LYS A 20 14.05 -9.36 8.80
CA LYS A 20 13.75 -7.92 8.84
C LYS A 20 13.87 -7.28 7.47
N VAL A 21 14.94 -7.57 6.74
CA VAL A 21 15.18 -7.06 5.39
C VAL A 21 14.06 -7.50 4.45
N LYS A 22 13.68 -8.79 4.46
CA LYS A 22 12.58 -9.30 3.63
C LYS A 22 11.24 -8.65 3.96
N SER A 23 10.95 -8.41 5.24
CA SER A 23 9.74 -7.69 5.66
C SER A 23 9.75 -6.23 5.19
N PHE A 24 10.90 -5.57 5.24
CA PHE A 24 11.07 -4.18 4.81
C PHE A 24 10.97 -4.02 3.29
N PHE A 25 11.56 -4.95 2.52
CA PHE A 25 11.40 -4.97 1.06
C PHE A 25 9.96 -5.31 0.64
N LYS A 26 9.25 -6.13 1.40
CA LYS A 26 7.83 -6.42 1.13
C LYS A 26 6.95 -5.18 1.33
N GLN A 27 7.34 -4.28 2.23
CA GLN A 27 6.64 -3.00 2.51
C GLN A 27 6.93 -1.88 1.49
N MET A 28 7.90 -2.08 0.59
CA MET A 28 8.29 -1.07 -0.40
C MET A 28 7.74 -1.32 -1.79
N LYS A 29 6.95 -2.39 -1.98
CA LYS A 29 6.44 -2.72 -3.30
C LYS A 29 5.20 -1.87 -3.58
N LEU A 30 5.36 -0.87 -4.45
CA LEU A 30 4.22 -0.17 -5.04
C LEU A 30 3.40 -1.17 -5.85
N GLU A 31 2.12 -1.23 -5.56
CA GLU A 31 1.14 -2.03 -6.27
C GLU A 31 0.45 -1.13 -7.28
N ASN A 32 0.84 -1.25 -8.55
CA ASN A 32 0.15 -0.58 -9.65
C ASN A 32 -1.13 -1.36 -9.97
N ILE A 33 -2.27 -0.85 -9.52
CA ILE A 33 -3.59 -1.41 -9.85
C ILE A 33 -3.95 -1.10 -11.30
N GLY A 34 -3.45 0.02 -11.85
CA GLY A 34 -3.69 0.42 -13.23
C GLY A 34 -4.81 1.45 -13.34
N TYR A 35 -5.39 1.59 -14.54
CA TYR A 35 -6.45 2.56 -14.79
C TYR A 35 -7.73 2.17 -14.06
N CYS A 36 -8.14 3.01 -13.11
CA CYS A 36 -9.34 2.86 -12.31
C CYS A 36 -10.28 4.05 -12.53
N LEU A 37 -11.58 3.81 -12.36
CA LEU A 37 -12.64 4.82 -12.39
C LEU A 37 -12.98 5.22 -10.95
N VAL A 38 -13.05 6.52 -10.67
CA VAL A 38 -13.60 7.02 -9.41
C VAL A 38 -15.12 6.94 -9.47
N VAL A 39 -15.72 6.09 -8.66
CA VAL A 39 -17.17 5.83 -8.72
C VAL A 39 -17.94 6.48 -7.59
N ASP A 40 -17.32 6.61 -6.42
CA ASP A 40 -17.96 7.23 -5.26
C ASP A 40 -16.94 7.90 -4.34
N LYS A 41 -17.42 8.87 -3.57
CA LYS A 41 -16.66 9.68 -2.62
C LYS A 41 -17.55 10.03 -1.43
N PHE A 42 -17.14 9.62 -0.24
CA PHE A 42 -17.87 9.92 1.00
C PHE A 42 -16.91 10.12 2.19
N GLU A 43 -17.41 10.77 3.23
CA GLU A 43 -16.70 10.86 4.51
C GLU A 43 -17.24 9.80 5.48
N LYS A 44 -16.33 9.10 6.16
CA LYS A 44 -16.67 8.14 7.22
C LYS A 44 -15.69 8.30 8.37
N ASP A 45 -16.21 8.53 9.57
CA ASP A 45 -15.42 8.71 10.79
C ASP A 45 -14.35 9.82 10.67
N GLY A 46 -14.69 10.91 9.96
CA GLY A 46 -13.77 12.03 9.70
C GLY A 46 -12.66 11.73 8.69
N LYS A 47 -12.74 10.60 7.98
CA LYS A 47 -11.80 10.20 6.93
C LYS A 47 -12.46 10.33 5.57
N ALA A 48 -11.77 10.97 4.63
CA ALA A 48 -12.19 11.03 3.24
C ALA A 48 -11.94 9.69 2.56
N MET A 49 -13.03 9.04 2.13
CA MET A 49 -13.01 7.76 1.43
C MET A 49 -13.30 7.99 -0.05
N VAL A 50 -12.53 7.34 -0.91
CA VAL A 50 -12.75 7.33 -2.36
C VAL A 50 -12.84 5.87 -2.82
N VAL A 51 -13.82 5.59 -3.66
CA VAL A 51 -14.04 4.27 -4.25
C VAL A 51 -13.52 4.26 -5.67
N PHE A 52 -12.56 3.38 -5.92
CA PHE A 52 -11.96 3.15 -7.24
C PHE A 52 -12.45 1.81 -7.78
N GLN A 53 -12.94 1.79 -9.01
CA GLN A 53 -13.41 0.59 -9.70
C GLN A 53 -12.54 0.27 -10.91
N GLN A 54 -12.17 -0.99 -11.08
CA GLN A 54 -11.55 -1.53 -12.28
C GLN A 54 -12.19 -2.88 -12.63
N SER A 55 -12.92 -2.91 -13.75
CA SER A 55 -13.71 -4.09 -14.14
C SER A 55 -14.66 -4.51 -13.02
N GLU A 56 -14.48 -5.69 -12.43
CA GLU A 56 -15.32 -6.22 -11.33
C GLU A 56 -14.74 -5.92 -9.93
N ASN A 57 -13.54 -5.33 -9.86
CA ASN A 57 -12.86 -5.06 -8.59
C ASN A 57 -13.14 -3.62 -8.12
N GLU A 58 -13.33 -3.47 -6.82
CA GLU A 58 -13.49 -2.17 -6.16
C GLU A 58 -12.53 -2.04 -4.97
N TRP A 59 -11.94 -0.85 -4.84
CA TRP A 59 -11.10 -0.48 -3.70
C TRP A 59 -11.67 0.77 -3.04
N THR A 60 -12.14 0.61 -1.80
CA THR A 60 -12.47 1.73 -0.92
C THR A 60 -11.23 2.13 -0.15
N LEU A 61 -10.68 3.31 -0.43
CA LEU A 61 -9.42 3.76 0.13
C LEU A 61 -9.61 5.08 0.88
N VAL A 62 -8.90 5.20 2.00
CA VAL A 62 -8.74 6.49 2.68
C VAL A 62 -7.77 7.33 1.87
N CYS A 63 -8.23 8.48 1.37
CA CYS A 63 -7.43 9.39 0.57
C CYS A 63 -7.14 10.69 1.32
N PRO A 64 -6.06 11.40 0.96
CA PRO A 64 -5.85 12.78 1.40
C PRO A 64 -7.04 13.67 0.98
N TYR A 65 -7.43 14.62 1.83
CA TYR A 65 -8.58 15.49 1.59
C TYR A 65 -8.50 16.26 0.26
N LYS A 66 -7.29 16.63 -0.14
CA LYS A 66 -7.01 17.28 -1.43
C LYS A 66 -7.50 16.43 -2.61
N ILE A 67 -7.18 15.14 -2.62
CA ILE A 67 -7.61 14.20 -3.68
C ILE A 67 -9.12 14.06 -3.68
N TYR A 68 -9.73 13.94 -2.49
CA TYR A 68 -11.18 13.85 -2.34
C TYR A 68 -11.92 15.05 -2.93
N LEU A 69 -11.39 16.27 -2.74
CA LEU A 69 -11.98 17.50 -3.28
C LEU A 69 -11.71 17.69 -4.77
N GLU A 70 -10.45 17.48 -5.20
CA GLU A 70 -10.00 17.83 -6.55
C GLU A 70 -10.34 16.77 -7.61
N THR A 71 -10.55 15.52 -7.24
CA THR A 71 -10.86 14.44 -8.18
C THR A 71 -12.37 14.30 -8.36
N PRO A 72 -12.96 14.65 -9.52
CA PRO A 72 -14.39 14.46 -9.74
C PRO A 72 -14.81 12.99 -9.79
N LEU A 73 -16.12 12.75 -9.65
CA LEU A 73 -16.69 11.43 -9.95
C LEU A 73 -16.57 11.13 -11.45
N LEU A 74 -16.50 9.84 -11.77
CA LEU A 74 -16.34 9.30 -13.11
C LEU A 74 -15.01 9.67 -13.79
N THR A 75 -14.04 10.18 -13.03
CA THR A 75 -12.68 10.40 -13.51
C THR A 75 -11.92 9.08 -13.59
N ARG A 76 -11.24 8.86 -14.71
CA ARG A 76 -10.33 7.72 -14.89
C ARG A 76 -8.90 8.18 -14.65
N GLY A 77 -8.12 7.33 -14.01
CA GLY A 77 -6.71 7.60 -13.76
C GLY A 77 -5.96 6.38 -13.27
N LEU A 78 -4.63 6.47 -13.27
CA LEU A 78 -3.75 5.43 -12.77
C LEU A 78 -3.77 5.42 -11.25
N LEU A 79 -4.28 4.35 -10.65
CA LEU A 79 -4.24 4.13 -9.20
C LEU A 79 -3.00 3.33 -8.81
N THR A 80 -2.22 3.91 -7.90
CA THR A 80 -1.09 3.23 -7.26
C THR A 80 -1.37 3.08 -5.78
N LEU A 81 -1.13 1.87 -5.27
CA LEU A 81 -1.19 1.55 -3.85
C LEU A 81 0.20 1.31 -3.27
N LYS A 82 0.34 1.55 -1.98
CA LYS A 82 1.50 1.16 -1.19
C LYS A 82 1.02 0.47 0.07
N ASP A 83 1.40 -0.79 0.24
CA ASP A 83 0.96 -1.62 1.37
C ASP A 83 -0.57 -1.69 1.54
N GLY A 84 -1.30 -1.73 0.42
CA GLY A 84 -2.77 -1.74 0.40
C GLY A 84 -3.42 -0.39 0.74
N ALA A 85 -2.65 0.66 0.98
CA ALA A 85 -3.14 2.03 1.18
C ALA A 85 -2.99 2.88 -0.08
N PHE A 86 -3.79 3.94 -0.18
CA PHE A 86 -3.69 4.92 -1.26
C PHE A 86 -2.29 5.55 -1.30
N TYR A 87 -1.65 5.53 -2.46
CA TYR A 87 -0.38 6.21 -2.70
C TYR A 87 -0.54 7.39 -3.66
N SER A 88 -1.05 7.15 -4.87
CA SER A 88 -1.29 8.19 -5.86
C SER A 88 -2.44 7.86 -6.80
N PHE A 89 -3.02 8.90 -7.39
CA PHE A 89 -3.99 8.81 -8.47
C PHE A 89 -3.69 9.89 -9.52
N GLU A 90 -3.39 9.46 -10.73
CA GLU A 90 -3.03 10.34 -11.85
C GLU A 90 -4.08 10.21 -12.96
N SER A 91 -4.94 11.23 -13.11
CA SER A 91 -6.00 11.28 -14.13
C SER A 91 -5.58 12.00 -15.41
#